data_AF-A0A970CM32-F1
#
_entry.id   AF-A0A970CM32-F1
#
_cell.length_a   1.000
_cell.length_b   1.000
_cell.length_c   1.000
_cell.angle_alpha   90.00
_cell.angle_beta   90.00
_cell.angle_gamma   90.00
#
_symmetry.space_group_name_H-M   'P 1'
#
loop_
_entity.id
_entity.type
_entity.pdbx_description
1 polymer ?
#
loop_
_entity_poly.entity_id
_entity_poly.type
_entity_poly.pdbx_seq_one_letter_code
_entity_poly.pdbx_strand_id
1 'polypeptide(L)'
;MEVLGVIVIMSIIVLITVPIITGIIDEVRKNAYRESVRSIFKATDIYVATNNFMEFPEEGIDVTTKDLKIKHKDFVSGKVVKNEEGELRVEKVSNGVFCAEGTYNNISEVKGDCNELDITPPTVVIISSSTTSNSVTIIAIAEDQESGIDYFKYCHTTSEECTQIML
;
A
#
# COMPACT_ATOMS: atom_id res chain seq x y z
N MET A 1 -37.98 -24.39 -25.00
CA MET A 1 -37.98 -23.28 -24.03
C MET A 1 -37.09 -23.51 -22.81
N GLU A 2 -36.59 -24.74 -22.58
CA GLU A 2 -35.80 -25.07 -21.38
C GLU A 2 -34.40 -24.40 -21.38
N VAL A 3 -33.68 -24.44 -22.50
CA VAL A 3 -32.34 -23.85 -22.62
C VAL A 3 -32.37 -22.32 -22.52
N LEU A 4 -33.45 -21.67 -22.97
CA LEU A 4 -33.58 -20.21 -22.90
C LEU A 4 -33.72 -19.73 -21.44
N GLY A 5 -34.47 -20.44 -20.61
CA GLY A 5 -34.59 -20.14 -19.18
C GLY A 5 -33.25 -20.27 -18.44
N VAL A 6 -32.47 -21.31 -18.76
CA VAL A 6 -31.15 -21.53 -18.16
C VAL A 6 -30.17 -20.42 -18.52
N ILE A 7 -30.13 -20.00 -19.79
CA ILE A 7 -29.23 -18.92 -20.25
C ILE A 7 -29.57 -17.59 -19.55
N VAL A 8 -30.86 -17.28 -19.37
CA VAL A 8 -31.30 -16.04 -18.70
C VAL A 8 -30.86 -16.04 -17.24
N ILE A 9 -31.04 -17.16 -16.53
CA ILE A 9 -30.64 -17.26 -15.12
C ILE A 9 -29.11 -17.20 -14.97
N MET A 10 -28.37 -17.90 -15.85
CA MET A 10 -26.90 -17.86 -15.84
C MET A 10 -26.37 -16.45 -16.10
N SER A 11 -26.93 -15.73 -17.06
CA SER A 11 -26.46 -14.38 -17.38
C SER A 11 -26.72 -13.38 -16.25
N ILE A 12 -27.82 -13.51 -15.50
CA ILE A 12 -28.08 -12.69 -14.31
C ILE A 12 -27.07 -12.98 -13.19
N ILE A 13 -26.78 -14.26 -12.92
CA ILE A 13 -25.80 -14.65 -11.89
C ILE A 13 -24.39 -14.16 -12.24
N VAL A 14 -23.99 -14.27 -13.50
CA VAL A 14 -22.70 -13.76 -13.99
C VAL A 14 -22.61 -12.25 -13.79
N LEU A 15 -23.67 -11.50 -14.11
CA LEU A 15 -23.68 -10.04 -13.98
C LEU A 15 -23.46 -9.57 -12.53
N ILE A 16 -24.03 -10.28 -11.55
CA ILE A 16 -23.89 -9.94 -10.13
C ILE A 16 -22.53 -10.38 -9.58
N THR A 17 -22.02 -11.54 -10.00
CA THR A 17 -20.80 -12.14 -9.43
C THR A 17 -19.51 -11.49 -9.93
N VAL A 18 -19.47 -10.99 -11.17
CA VAL A 18 -18.27 -10.34 -11.75
C VAL A 18 -17.74 -9.18 -10.90
N PRO A 19 -18.52 -8.13 -10.56
CA PRO A 19 -17.99 -6.99 -9.81
C PRO A 19 -17.46 -7.37 -8.42
N ILE A 20 -18.13 -8.31 -7.75
CA ILE A 20 -17.72 -8.82 -6.43
C ILE A 20 -16.35 -9.48 -6.52
N ILE A 21 -16.18 -10.38 -7.49
CA ILE A 21 -14.93 -11.11 -7.70
C ILE A 21 -13.80 -10.16 -8.09
N THR A 22 -14.05 -9.18 -8.96
CA THR A 22 -13.02 -8.21 -9.37
C THR A 22 -12.50 -7.36 -8.21
N GLY A 23 -13.36 -6.93 -7.28
CA GLY A 23 -12.94 -6.16 -6.11
C GLY A 23 -12.03 -6.95 -5.18
N ILE A 24 -12.40 -8.20 -4.88
CA ILE A 24 -11.59 -9.10 -4.02
C ILE A 24 -10.25 -9.41 -4.69
N ILE A 25 -10.24 -9.67 -6.01
CA ILE A 25 -9.02 -9.98 -6.75
C ILE A 25 -8.05 -8.78 -6.71
N ASP A 26 -8.55 -7.55 -6.85
CA ASP A 26 -7.68 -6.37 -6.79
C ASP A 26 -7.01 -6.23 -5.42
N GLU A 27 -7.72 -6.47 -4.33
CA GLU A 27 -7.15 -6.46 -2.97
C GLU A 27 -6.12 -7.59 -2.77
N VAL A 28 -6.43 -8.81 -3.22
CA VAL A 28 -5.49 -9.94 -3.15
C VAL A 28 -4.21 -9.64 -3.95
N ARG A 29 -4.34 -9.07 -5.15
CA ARG A 29 -3.20 -8.67 -5.98
C ARG A 29 -2.40 -7.53 -5.35
N LYS A 30 -3.07 -6.56 -4.75
CA LYS A 30 -2.45 -5.45 -4.01
C LYS A 30 -1.63 -5.99 -2.83
N ASN A 31 -2.18 -6.90 -2.05
CA ASN A 31 -1.48 -7.54 -0.92
C ASN A 31 -0.28 -8.38 -1.39
N ALA A 32 -0.44 -9.18 -2.44
CA ALA A 32 0.67 -9.95 -3.01
C ALA A 32 1.80 -9.04 -3.55
N TYR A 33 1.43 -7.89 -4.14
CA TYR A 33 2.37 -6.88 -4.58
C TYR A 33 3.12 -6.25 -3.40
N ARG A 34 2.45 -5.88 -2.30
CA ARG A 34 3.11 -5.39 -1.07
C ARG A 34 4.13 -6.38 -0.51
N GLU A 35 3.79 -7.67 -0.48
CA GLU A 35 4.73 -8.71 -0.05
C GLU A 35 5.93 -8.85 -1.00
N SER A 36 5.70 -8.67 -2.29
CA SER A 36 6.78 -8.63 -3.28
C SER A 36 7.70 -7.44 -3.02
N VAL A 37 7.16 -6.24 -2.75
CA VAL A 37 7.94 -5.05 -2.41
C VAL A 37 8.73 -5.27 -1.12
N ARG A 38 8.13 -5.89 -0.09
CA ARG A 38 8.82 -6.28 1.15
C ARG A 38 10.02 -7.21 0.91
N SER A 39 9.94 -8.05 -0.13
CA SER A 39 11.05 -8.94 -0.49
C SER A 39 12.29 -8.20 -1.02
N ILE A 40 12.13 -6.97 -1.52
CA ILE A 40 13.24 -6.11 -1.98
C ILE A 40 14.15 -5.76 -0.81
N PHE A 41 13.59 -5.34 0.32
CA PHE A 41 14.37 -5.01 1.52
C PHE A 41 15.20 -6.21 1.99
N LYS A 42 14.58 -7.39 2.09
CA LYS A 42 15.27 -8.64 2.45
C LYS A 42 16.39 -8.99 1.46
N ALA A 43 16.13 -8.82 0.16
CA ALA A 43 17.14 -9.06 -0.88
C ALA A 43 18.29 -8.05 -0.80
N THR A 44 17.99 -6.82 -0.42
CA THR A 44 18.97 -5.74 -0.21
C THR A 44 19.85 -6.02 1.00
N ASP A 45 19.27 -6.45 2.12
CA ASP A 45 20.02 -6.84 3.32
C ASP A 45 20.99 -7.99 3.00
N ILE A 46 20.52 -8.99 2.25
CA ILE A 46 21.35 -10.11 1.78
C ILE A 46 22.45 -9.62 0.84
N TYR A 47 22.15 -8.69 -0.06
CA TYR A 47 23.12 -8.10 -0.98
C TYR A 47 24.24 -7.38 -0.22
N VAL A 48 23.90 -6.52 0.74
CA VAL A 48 24.89 -5.80 1.57
C VAL A 48 25.72 -6.79 2.39
N ALA A 49 25.09 -7.78 3.02
CA ALA A 49 25.78 -8.78 3.82
C ALA A 49 26.74 -9.65 2.98
N THR A 50 26.36 -10.02 1.75
CA THR A 50 27.18 -10.84 0.85
C THR A 50 28.39 -10.06 0.32
N ASN A 51 28.24 -8.74 0.20
CA ASN A 51 29.29 -7.83 -0.27
C ASN A 51 30.14 -7.26 0.88
N ASN A 52 30.42 -8.06 1.92
CA ASN A 52 31.25 -7.67 3.07
C ASN A 52 30.78 -6.39 3.80
N PHE A 53 29.47 -6.13 3.86
CA PHE A 53 28.92 -4.90 4.42
C PHE A 53 29.46 -3.63 3.73
N MET A 54 29.78 -3.72 2.43
CA MET A 54 30.08 -2.53 1.63
C MET A 54 28.97 -1.50 1.80
N GLU A 55 29.39 -0.24 1.86
CA GLU A 55 28.50 0.88 2.06
C GLU A 55 27.45 0.91 0.96
N PHE A 56 26.19 1.11 1.37
CA PHE A 56 25.07 1.12 0.45
C PHE A 56 25.30 2.26 -0.57
N PRO A 57 25.20 2.01 -1.89
CA PRO A 57 25.54 3.00 -2.89
C PRO A 57 24.63 4.24 -2.75
N GLU A 58 25.22 5.44 -2.78
CA GLU A 58 24.47 6.70 -2.64
C GLU A 58 23.38 6.86 -3.71
N GLU A 59 23.63 6.37 -4.93
CA GLU A 59 22.65 6.42 -6.03
C GLU A 59 21.50 5.41 -5.88
N GLY A 60 21.60 4.50 -4.91
CA GLY A 60 20.67 3.39 -4.72
C GLY A 60 20.96 2.17 -5.60
N ILE A 61 20.11 1.16 -5.47
CA ILE A 61 20.19 -0.08 -6.25
C ILE A 61 18.89 -0.24 -7.02
N ASP A 62 18.99 -0.41 -8.34
CA ASP A 62 17.84 -0.68 -9.19
C ASP A 62 17.28 -2.08 -8.91
N VAL A 63 15.97 -2.17 -8.67
CA VAL A 63 15.28 -3.41 -8.30
C VAL A 63 15.21 -4.42 -9.45
N THR A 64 15.44 -3.98 -10.69
CA THR A 64 15.47 -4.84 -11.89
C THR A 64 16.83 -5.54 -12.06
N THR A 65 17.86 -5.06 -11.38
CA THR A 65 19.23 -5.60 -11.44
C THR A 65 19.27 -7.10 -11.13
N LYS A 66 20.19 -7.83 -11.76
CA LYS A 66 20.35 -9.28 -11.54
C LYS A 66 21.02 -9.61 -10.20
N ASP A 67 21.71 -8.63 -9.62
CA ASP A 67 22.48 -8.79 -8.39
C ASP A 67 21.58 -8.84 -7.15
N LEU A 68 20.39 -8.23 -7.21
CA LEU A 68 19.37 -8.37 -6.19
C LEU A 68 18.59 -9.67 -6.40
N LYS A 69 18.81 -10.65 -5.51
CA LYS A 69 18.09 -11.94 -5.51
C LYS A 69 16.69 -11.79 -4.89
N ILE A 70 15.82 -11.11 -5.61
CA ILE A 70 14.42 -10.92 -5.24
C ILE A 70 13.64 -12.21 -5.52
N LYS A 71 12.82 -12.67 -4.56
CA LYS A 71 12.05 -13.92 -4.69
C LYS A 71 10.96 -13.86 -5.78
N HIS A 72 10.36 -12.69 -5.97
CA HIS A 72 9.27 -12.45 -6.92
C HIS A 72 9.71 -11.35 -7.89
N LYS A 73 10.23 -11.75 -9.06
CA LYS A 73 10.90 -10.83 -10.00
C LYS A 73 9.96 -10.33 -11.09
N ASP A 74 8.88 -9.68 -10.67
CA ASP A 74 7.89 -9.08 -11.57
C ASP A 74 7.98 -7.55 -11.61
N PHE A 75 9.06 -6.97 -11.10
CA PHE A 75 9.28 -5.53 -11.13
C PHE A 75 9.79 -5.08 -12.50
N VAL A 76 9.16 -4.02 -13.01
CA VAL A 76 9.52 -3.37 -14.28
C VAL A 76 10.40 -2.14 -14.06
N SER A 77 10.32 -1.51 -12.89
CA SER A 77 11.09 -0.31 -12.56
C SER A 77 11.19 -0.11 -11.05
N GLY A 78 12.09 0.79 -10.65
CA GLY A 78 12.22 1.31 -9.30
C GLY A 78 13.60 1.12 -8.73
N LYS A 79 13.85 1.74 -7.58
CA LYS A 79 15.13 1.62 -6.88
C LYS A 79 14.90 1.51 -5.38
N VAL A 80 15.85 0.90 -4.70
CA VAL A 80 15.99 1.01 -3.25
C VAL A 80 17.08 2.04 -2.98
N VAL A 81 16.82 2.97 -2.06
CA VAL A 81 17.73 4.00 -1.59
C VAL A 81 17.83 3.93 -0.07
N LYS A 82 18.83 4.61 0.49
CA LYS A 82 18.92 4.85 1.93
C LYS A 82 18.50 6.28 2.19
N ASN A 83 17.54 6.50 3.09
CA ASN A 83 17.11 7.85 3.46
C ASN A 83 18.17 8.53 4.35
N GLU A 84 17.95 9.81 4.68
CA GLU A 84 18.86 10.59 5.55
C GLU A 84 19.02 9.98 6.96
N GLU A 85 18.03 9.22 7.42
CA GLU A 85 18.04 8.53 8.72
C GLU A 85 18.79 7.19 8.69
N GLY A 86 19.23 6.76 7.51
CA GLY A 86 19.94 5.50 7.32
C GLY A 86 19.02 4.28 7.14
N GLU A 87 17.71 4.47 7.00
CA GLU A 87 16.75 3.42 6.71
C GLU A 87 16.60 3.18 5.21
N LEU A 88 16.33 1.92 4.83
CA LEU A 88 16.03 1.57 3.45
C LEU A 88 14.63 2.08 3.06
N ARG A 89 14.55 2.70 1.89
CA ARG A 89 13.31 3.17 1.26
C ARG A 89 13.28 2.70 -0.19
N VAL A 90 12.13 2.24 -0.67
CA VAL A 90 11.90 1.99 -2.09
C VAL A 90 11.29 3.23 -2.74
N GLU A 91 11.74 3.56 -3.95
CA GLU A 91 11.24 4.69 -4.74
C GLU A 91 10.73 4.18 -6.09
N LYS A 92 9.48 4.55 -6.42
CA LYS A 92 8.80 4.27 -7.70
C LYS A 92 8.94 2.83 -8.19
N VAL A 93 8.79 1.88 -7.27
CA VAL A 93 8.83 0.45 -7.61
C VAL A 93 7.54 0.10 -8.30
N SER A 94 7.60 -0.39 -9.54
CA SER A 94 6.41 -0.77 -10.31
C SER A 94 6.48 -2.21 -10.77
N ASN A 95 5.34 -2.90 -10.84
CA ASN A 95 5.18 -4.17 -11.55
C ASN A 95 4.33 -4.03 -12.84
N GLY A 96 4.10 -2.80 -13.31
CA GLY A 96 3.26 -2.49 -14.47
C GLY A 96 1.75 -2.44 -14.18
N VAL A 97 1.31 -2.80 -12.97
CA VAL A 97 -0.09 -2.70 -12.55
C VAL A 97 -0.23 -1.86 -11.29
N PHE A 98 0.70 -2.01 -10.36
CA PHE A 98 0.78 -1.26 -9.12
C PHE A 98 2.12 -0.56 -9.03
N CYS A 99 2.13 0.58 -8.35
CA CYS A 99 3.34 1.27 -7.96
C CYS A 99 3.37 1.52 -6.45
N ALA A 100 4.55 1.49 -5.86
CA ALA A 100 4.76 1.71 -4.44
C ALA A 100 6.02 2.52 -4.15
N GLU A 101 5.96 3.21 -3.02
CA GLU A 101 7.04 3.97 -2.44
C GLU A 101 6.92 3.93 -0.91
N GLY A 102 8.05 3.89 -0.20
CA GLY A 102 8.01 3.84 1.26
C GLY A 102 9.13 3.03 1.91
N THR A 103 9.03 2.89 3.23
CA THR A 103 9.92 2.05 4.04
C THR A 103 9.26 0.69 4.29
N TYR A 104 9.98 -0.27 4.88
CA TYR A 104 9.44 -1.62 5.13
C TYR A 104 8.11 -1.62 5.93
N ASN A 105 7.98 -0.72 6.90
CA ASN A 105 6.81 -0.62 7.77
C ASN A 105 5.70 0.27 7.19
N ASN A 106 6.05 1.25 6.36
CA ASN A 106 5.11 2.21 5.80
C ASN A 106 5.30 2.28 4.28
N ILE A 107 4.62 1.37 3.58
CA ILE A 107 4.57 1.31 2.12
C ILE A 107 3.27 2.00 1.70
N SER A 108 3.37 3.03 0.87
CA SER A 108 2.26 3.61 0.13
C SER A 108 2.19 2.95 -1.24
N GLU A 109 1.00 2.58 -1.68
CA GLU A 109 0.81 1.91 -2.97
C GLU A 109 -0.45 2.39 -3.70
N VAL A 110 -0.33 2.50 -5.03
CA VAL A 110 -1.42 2.88 -5.94
C VAL A 110 -1.54 1.83 -7.06
N LYS A 111 -2.77 1.64 -7.56
CA LYS A 111 -3.02 0.83 -8.76
C LYS A 111 -2.97 1.77 -9.96
N GLY A 112 -1.87 1.72 -10.71
CA GLY A 112 -1.65 2.62 -11.84
C GLY A 112 -0.22 3.13 -11.90
N ASP A 113 -0.10 4.37 -12.34
CA ASP A 113 1.18 5.04 -12.56
C ASP A 113 1.79 5.51 -11.24
N CYS A 114 3.13 5.50 -11.15
CA CYS A 114 3.85 5.98 -9.97
C CYS A 114 3.66 7.47 -9.68
N ASN A 115 3.21 8.25 -10.67
CA ASN A 115 2.90 9.67 -10.48
C ASN A 115 1.57 9.89 -9.75
N GLU A 116 0.74 8.85 -9.60
CA GLU A 116 -0.50 8.88 -8.80
C GLU A 116 -0.23 8.52 -7.33
N LEU A 117 1.03 8.26 -6.95
CA LEU A 117 1.39 8.05 -5.56
C LEU A 117 1.26 9.37 -4.80
N ASP A 118 0.21 9.47 -4.00
CA ASP A 118 0.16 10.47 -2.94
C ASP A 118 0.99 9.99 -1.74
N ILE A 119 2.04 10.75 -1.46
CA ILE A 119 2.95 10.54 -0.33
C ILE A 119 2.85 11.68 0.69
N THR A 120 1.94 12.63 0.48
CA THR A 120 1.69 13.74 1.41
C THR A 120 0.60 13.33 2.41
N PRO A 121 0.93 13.13 3.69
CA PRO A 121 -0.09 12.82 4.67
C PRO A 121 -0.96 14.06 4.96
N PRO A 122 -2.27 13.89 5.23
CA PRO A 122 -3.13 15.00 5.63
C PRO A 122 -2.67 15.59 6.97
N THR A 123 -2.75 16.92 7.09
CA THR A 123 -2.48 17.62 8.34
C THR A 123 -3.72 17.60 9.23
N VAL A 124 -3.58 17.17 10.49
CA VAL A 124 -4.71 17.05 11.43
C VAL A 124 -4.54 18.00 12.61
N VAL A 125 -5.55 18.82 12.88
CA VAL A 125 -5.63 19.73 14.03
C VAL A 125 -6.84 19.38 14.89
N ILE A 126 -6.63 19.14 16.18
CA ILE A 126 -7.71 18.95 17.15
C ILE A 126 -8.15 20.31 17.68
N ILE A 127 -9.40 20.70 17.42
CA ILE A 127 -9.96 22.00 17.82
C ILE A 127 -10.54 21.93 19.22
N SER A 128 -11.18 20.82 19.56
CA SER A 128 -11.75 20.63 20.89
C SER A 128 -11.85 19.16 21.24
N SER A 129 -11.63 18.85 22.52
CA SER A 129 -11.95 17.55 23.10
C SER A 129 -12.71 17.73 24.41
N SER A 130 -13.73 16.91 24.63
CA SER A 130 -14.49 16.87 25.88
C SER A 130 -14.84 15.45 26.25
N THR A 131 -14.80 15.14 27.54
CA THR A 131 -15.10 13.80 28.06
C THR A 131 -16.12 13.88 29.17
N THR A 132 -17.06 12.93 29.17
CA THR A 132 -17.93 12.64 30.32
C THR A 132 -17.60 11.25 30.86
N SER A 133 -18.35 10.77 31.86
CA SER A 133 -18.20 9.38 32.31
C SER A 133 -18.50 8.35 31.22
N ASN A 134 -19.29 8.72 30.20
CA ASN A 134 -19.85 7.77 29.23
C ASN A 134 -19.58 8.16 27.76
N SER A 135 -18.95 9.30 27.49
CA SER A 135 -18.74 9.77 26.12
C SER A 135 -17.44 10.57 25.98
N VAL A 136 -16.87 10.49 24.78
CA VAL A 136 -15.75 11.33 24.33
C VAL A 136 -16.20 12.02 23.04
N THR A 137 -16.03 13.33 22.97
CA THR A 137 -16.29 14.14 21.78
C THR A 137 -14.99 14.79 21.34
N ILE A 138 -14.62 14.60 20.08
CA ILE A 138 -13.43 15.19 19.46
C ILE A 138 -13.91 15.94 18.21
N ILE A 139 -13.49 17.19 18.08
CA ILE A 139 -13.63 17.95 16.84
C ILE A 139 -12.21 18.14 16.29
N ALA A 140 -11.97 17.58 15.12
CA ALA A 140 -10.72 17.72 14.40
C ALA A 140 -10.99 18.26 13.00
N ILE A 141 -10.07 19.06 12.49
CA ILE A 141 -10.00 19.43 11.07
C ILE A 141 -8.79 18.71 10.49
N ALA A 142 -9.01 18.01 9.39
CA ALA A 142 -7.96 17.44 8.59
C ALA A 142 -7.96 18.12 7.22
N GLU A 143 -6.79 18.54 6.76
CA GLU A 143 -6.59 19.16 5.45
C GLU A 143 -5.57 18.37 4.66
N ASP A 144 -5.94 18.04 3.43
CA ASP A 144 -5.04 17.51 2.41
C ASP A 144 -5.03 18.46 1.22
N GLN A 145 -3.85 18.81 0.72
CA GLN A 145 -3.70 19.81 -0.35
C GLN A 145 -3.59 19.18 -1.75
N GLU A 146 -3.52 17.86 -1.87
CA GLU A 146 -3.21 17.17 -3.12
C GLU A 146 -4.30 16.17 -3.53
N SER A 147 -4.54 15.15 -2.74
CA SER A 147 -5.34 13.98 -3.10
C SER A 147 -6.71 13.93 -2.42
N GLY A 148 -6.90 14.71 -1.36
CA GLY A 148 -8.10 14.67 -0.53
C GLY A 148 -8.00 13.66 0.63
N ILE A 149 -9.12 13.42 1.31
CA ILE A 149 -9.15 12.55 2.50
C ILE A 149 -10.24 11.49 2.33
N ASP A 150 -9.83 10.23 2.24
CA ASP A 150 -10.74 9.10 2.02
C ASP A 150 -11.42 8.59 3.30
N TYR A 151 -10.67 8.52 4.42
CA TYR A 151 -11.16 7.96 5.68
C TYR A 151 -10.37 8.46 6.89
N PHE A 152 -10.92 8.26 8.09
CA PHE A 152 -10.19 8.39 9.35
C PHE A 152 -10.34 7.15 10.23
N LYS A 153 -9.41 6.94 11.16
CA LYS A 153 -9.45 5.83 12.12
C LYS A 153 -9.19 6.31 13.55
N TYR A 154 -9.82 5.67 14.53
CA TYR A 154 -9.54 5.87 15.95
C TYR A 154 -9.36 4.52 16.67
N CYS A 155 -8.49 4.48 17.67
CA CYS A 155 -8.12 3.25 18.36
C CYS A 155 -8.48 3.37 19.85
N HIS A 156 -9.00 2.30 20.44
CA HIS A 156 -9.17 2.24 21.89
C HIS A 156 -7.85 1.83 22.54
N THR A 157 -7.51 2.40 23.69
CA THR A 157 -6.27 2.03 24.40
C THR A 157 -6.29 0.62 24.97
N THR A 158 -7.46 -0.01 25.05
CA THR A 158 -7.67 -1.36 25.58
C THR A 158 -7.91 -2.42 24.50
N SER A 159 -7.96 -2.05 23.21
CA SER A 159 -8.07 -2.99 22.09
C SER A 159 -6.98 -2.72 21.06
N GLU A 160 -6.39 -3.77 20.51
CA GLU A 160 -5.43 -3.63 19.41
C GLU A 160 -6.10 -3.22 18.07
N GLU A 161 -7.43 -3.32 18.01
CA GLU A 161 -8.20 -2.96 16.81
C GLU A 161 -8.65 -1.49 16.85
N CYS A 162 -8.43 -0.80 15.72
CA CYS A 162 -8.90 0.57 15.47
C CYS A 162 -10.18 0.53 14.62
N THR A 163 -11.13 1.42 14.90
CA THR A 163 -12.34 1.59 14.08
C THR A 163 -12.07 2.60 12.96
N GLN A 164 -12.40 2.24 11.73
CA GLN A 164 -12.27 3.08 10.53
C GLN A 164 -13.64 3.62 10.10
N ILE A 165 -13.69 4.90 9.70
CA ILE A 165 -14.87 5.59 9.18
C ILE A 165 -14.50 6.23 7.83
N MET A 166 -15.22 5.87 6.77
CA MET A 166 -15.14 6.51 5.44
C MET A 166 -15.87 7.86 5.43
N LEU A 167 -15.33 8.83 4.70
CA LEU A 167 -15.89 10.17 4.52
C LEU A 167 -16.81 10.27 3.29
#